data_AF-A0A1G2AQB6-F1
#
_entry.id   AF-A0A1G2AQB6-F1
#
_cell.length_a   1.000
_cell.length_b   1.000
_cell.length_c   1.000
_cell.angle_alpha   90.00
_cell.angle_beta   90.00
_cell.angle_gamma   90.00
#
_symmetry.space_group_name_H-M   'P 1'
#
loop_
_entity.id
_entity.type
_entity.pdbx_description
1 polymer ?
#
loop_
_entity_poly.entity_id
_entity_poly.type
_entity_poly.pdbx_seq_one_letter_code
_entity_poly.pdbx_strand_id
1 'polypeptide(L)'
;MAQGRALKGENLMKQEYWNTFFVCAIGAGIGSLIALEMSPLFWWVGLIVGGLIGYLSYEWRAVVRAFPAAWRAARGWQLQLPSDFWLMFALNTGVFLSVLIDMISIVMLPVFAGALVNGDIDSFSSSFLIFVIGILTAVTVIALSFGFWDAMSRNVEGEYRVLRDVVRARHVMRIVFPPFFFLWHSPRFILLGVIKGAHAMGKMIIRLPRFARFLRRFSWELFVRIHSERRLLRSVDIMLGTAVGYFAGSALVGAAIGGIFGLIDQAIITEGWLRPKGYIPVRPS
;
A
#
# COMPACT_ATOMS: atom_id res chain seq x y z
N MET A 1 -11.39 -35.43 35.39
CA MET A 1 -10.70 -34.20 34.91
C MET A 1 -9.58 -34.45 33.90
N ALA A 2 -8.79 -35.54 33.98
CA ALA A 2 -7.70 -35.82 33.02
C ALA A 2 -8.18 -36.04 31.57
N GLN A 3 -9.30 -36.73 31.37
CA GLN A 3 -9.85 -37.05 30.05
C GLN A 3 -10.28 -35.79 29.25
N GLY A 4 -10.81 -34.77 29.94
CA GLY A 4 -11.18 -33.50 29.30
C GLY A 4 -9.97 -32.69 28.82
N ARG A 5 -8.79 -32.86 29.43
CA ARG A 5 -7.56 -32.18 28.99
C ARG A 5 -6.98 -32.82 27.71
N ALA A 6 -7.12 -34.14 27.55
CA ALA A 6 -6.65 -34.84 26.36
C ALA A 6 -7.46 -34.44 25.11
N LEU A 7 -8.80 -34.42 25.22
CA LEU A 7 -9.68 -34.01 24.11
C LEU A 7 -9.44 -32.55 23.67
N LYS A 8 -9.18 -31.65 24.62
CA LYS A 8 -8.86 -30.25 24.31
C LYS A 8 -7.54 -30.12 23.53
N GLY A 9 -6.54 -30.95 23.83
CA GLY A 9 -5.26 -30.96 23.12
C GLY A 9 -5.38 -31.41 21.66
N GLU A 10 -6.19 -32.45 21.40
CA GLU A 10 -6.38 -32.97 20.05
C GLU A 10 -7.03 -31.95 19.10
N ASN A 11 -8.05 -31.24 19.59
CA ASN A 11 -8.73 -30.20 18.81
C ASN A 11 -7.82 -29.01 18.48
N LEU A 12 -6.95 -28.62 19.43
CA LEU A 12 -5.97 -27.55 19.21
C LEU A 12 -4.96 -27.94 18.13
N MET A 13 -4.45 -29.19 18.16
CA MET A 13 -3.53 -29.65 17.13
C MET A 13 -4.18 -29.64 15.74
N LYS A 14 -5.39 -30.19 15.59
CA LYS A 14 -6.11 -30.18 14.30
C LYS A 14 -6.28 -28.76 13.76
N GLN A 15 -6.59 -27.80 14.62
CA GLN A 15 -6.74 -26.39 14.22
C GLN A 15 -5.42 -25.78 13.72
N GLU A 16 -4.28 -26.10 14.33
CA GLU A 16 -2.96 -25.61 13.90
C GLU A 16 -2.55 -26.15 12.51
N TYR A 17 -2.83 -27.42 12.21
CA TYR A 17 -2.57 -28.00 10.89
C TYR A 17 -3.38 -27.30 9.79
N TRP A 18 -4.69 -27.12 10.01
CA TRP A 18 -5.56 -26.45 9.05
C TRP A 18 -5.14 -25.00 8.82
N ASN A 19 -4.81 -24.26 9.88
CA ASN A 19 -4.33 -22.89 9.74
C ASN A 19 -3.04 -22.82 8.90
N THR A 20 -2.14 -23.79 9.11
CA THR A 20 -0.88 -23.87 8.36
C THR A 20 -1.14 -24.19 6.89
N PHE A 21 -2.01 -25.17 6.61
CA PHE A 21 -2.43 -25.50 5.25
C PHE A 21 -3.00 -24.30 4.52
N PHE A 22 -3.97 -23.58 5.11
CA PHE A 22 -4.62 -22.45 4.44
C PHE A 22 -3.68 -21.28 4.21
N VAL A 23 -2.82 -20.96 5.18
CA VAL A 23 -1.82 -19.89 5.02
C VAL A 23 -0.87 -20.21 3.87
N CYS A 24 -0.35 -21.44 3.82
CA CYS A 24 0.55 -21.84 2.76
C CYS A 24 -0.14 -21.94 1.40
N ALA A 25 -1.36 -22.46 1.36
CA ALA A 25 -2.13 -22.56 0.12
C ALA A 25 -2.50 -21.19 -0.47
N ILE A 26 -3.00 -20.27 0.36
CA ILE A 26 -3.35 -18.91 -0.10
C ILE A 26 -2.09 -18.14 -0.51
N GLY A 27 -1.02 -18.22 0.28
CA GLY A 27 0.25 -17.57 -0.04
C GLY A 27 0.82 -18.06 -1.38
N ALA A 28 0.83 -19.38 -1.60
CA ALA A 28 1.32 -19.98 -2.84
C ALA A 28 0.41 -19.68 -4.03
N GLY A 29 -0.91 -19.71 -3.84
CA GLY A 29 -1.87 -19.35 -4.89
C GLY A 29 -1.73 -17.89 -5.35
N ILE A 30 -1.63 -16.94 -4.41
CA ILE A 30 -1.40 -15.53 -4.73
C ILE A 30 -0.04 -15.34 -5.42
N GLY A 31 1.01 -15.99 -4.88
CA GLY A 31 2.34 -15.95 -5.49
C GLY A 31 2.34 -16.48 -6.92
N SER A 32 1.66 -17.61 -7.18
CA SER A 32 1.55 -18.19 -8.52
C SER A 32 0.74 -17.32 -9.46
N LEU A 33 -0.36 -16.73 -8.99
CA LEU A 33 -1.16 -15.81 -9.80
C LEU A 33 -0.32 -14.60 -10.25
N ILE A 34 0.42 -13.98 -9.33
CA ILE A 34 1.32 -12.87 -9.65
C ILE A 34 2.43 -13.33 -10.60
N ALA A 35 3.01 -14.51 -10.39
CA ALA A 35 4.06 -15.04 -11.27
C ALA A 35 3.54 -15.27 -12.71
N LEU A 36 2.29 -15.71 -12.87
CA LEU A 36 1.66 -15.97 -14.16
C LEU A 36 1.27 -14.69 -14.91
N GLU A 37 0.87 -13.63 -14.20
CA GLU A 37 0.56 -12.31 -14.80
C GLU A 37 1.82 -11.51 -15.17
N MET A 38 2.96 -11.84 -14.57
CA MET A 38 4.24 -11.20 -14.87
C MET A 38 4.88 -11.80 -16.14
N SER A 39 5.76 -11.02 -16.79
CA SER A 39 6.49 -11.55 -17.95
C SER A 39 7.35 -12.76 -17.54
N PRO A 40 7.68 -13.68 -18.48
CA PRO A 40 8.50 -14.86 -18.19
C PRO A 40 9.89 -14.56 -17.61
N LEU A 41 10.36 -13.30 -17.67
CA LEU A 41 11.62 -12.85 -17.06
C LEU A 41 11.46 -12.40 -15.60
N PHE A 42 10.23 -12.08 -15.17
CA PHE A 42 9.91 -11.52 -13.85
C PHE A 42 9.06 -12.44 -12.96
N TRP A 43 8.89 -13.72 -13.32
CA TRP A 43 8.12 -14.69 -12.54
C TRP A 43 8.60 -14.83 -11.07
N TRP A 44 9.90 -14.63 -10.81
CA TRP A 44 10.49 -14.65 -9.47
C TRP A 44 9.91 -13.58 -8.53
N VAL A 45 9.30 -12.51 -9.07
CA VAL A 45 8.59 -11.51 -8.27
C VAL A 45 7.42 -12.16 -7.53
N GLY A 46 6.70 -13.08 -8.19
CA GLY A 46 5.62 -13.85 -7.56
C GLY A 46 6.13 -14.71 -6.40
N LEU A 47 7.31 -15.31 -6.51
CA LEU A 47 7.95 -16.05 -5.40
C LEU A 47 8.18 -15.15 -4.19
N ILE A 48 8.79 -13.98 -4.40
CA ILE A 48 9.11 -13.06 -3.32
C ILE A 48 7.84 -12.55 -2.65
N VAL A 49 6.83 -12.16 -3.44
CA VAL A 49 5.55 -11.66 -2.90
C VAL A 49 4.81 -12.77 -2.16
N GLY A 50 4.69 -13.97 -2.74
CA GLY A 50 4.08 -15.12 -2.08
C GLY A 50 4.77 -15.45 -0.76
N GLY A 51 6.10 -15.59 -0.79
CA GLY A 51 6.91 -15.85 0.41
C GLY A 51 6.76 -14.77 1.48
N LEU A 52 6.69 -13.49 1.09
CA LEU A 52 6.48 -12.37 2.01
C LEU A 52 5.09 -12.40 2.65
N ILE A 53 4.04 -12.69 1.86
CA ILE A 53 2.67 -12.86 2.36
C ILE A 53 2.63 -14.01 3.37
N GLY A 54 3.28 -15.13 3.04
CA GLY A 54 3.44 -16.27 3.95
C GLY A 54 4.13 -15.91 5.26
N TYR A 55 5.26 -15.23 5.16
CA TYR A 55 6.07 -14.81 6.29
C TYR A 55 5.32 -13.86 7.23
N LEU A 56 4.51 -12.95 6.69
CA LEU A 56 3.76 -11.95 7.46
C LEU A 56 2.43 -12.47 8.00
N SER A 57 1.74 -13.34 7.26
CA SER A 57 0.44 -13.88 7.67
C SER A 57 0.56 -14.84 8.86
N TYR A 58 1.68 -15.56 8.98
CA TYR A 58 1.94 -16.38 10.15
C TYR A 58 2.08 -15.52 11.42
N GLU A 59 1.23 -15.81 12.41
CA GLU A 59 1.14 -15.05 13.66
C GLU A 59 1.05 -13.53 13.42
N TRP A 60 0.11 -13.10 12.56
CA TRP A 60 -0.15 -11.69 12.27
C TRP A 60 -0.21 -10.81 13.52
N ARG A 61 -0.77 -11.32 14.62
CA ARG A 61 -0.82 -10.63 15.92
C ARG A 61 0.56 -10.28 16.48
N ALA A 62 1.57 -11.11 16.28
CA ALA A 62 2.94 -10.81 16.69
C ALA A 62 3.56 -9.72 15.79
N VAL A 63 3.28 -9.73 14.49
CA VAL A 63 3.71 -8.65 13.56
C VAL A 63 3.09 -7.31 13.98
N VAL A 64 1.77 -7.28 14.22
CA VAL A 64 1.05 -6.08 14.67
C VAL A 64 1.58 -5.56 16.00
N ARG A 65 1.98 -6.44 16.93
CA ARG A 65 2.60 -6.05 18.21
C ARG A 65 4.05 -5.58 18.05
N ALA A 66 4.81 -6.17 17.13
CA ALA A 66 6.20 -5.81 16.87
C ALA A 66 6.30 -4.43 16.18
N PHE A 67 5.35 -4.08 15.31
CA PHE A 67 5.35 -2.83 14.56
C PHE A 67 5.48 -1.56 15.42
N PRO A 68 4.62 -1.29 16.43
CA PRO A 68 4.75 -0.11 17.28
C PRO A 68 6.01 -0.15 18.16
N ALA A 69 6.54 -1.34 18.47
CA ALA A 69 7.80 -1.47 19.21
C ALA A 69 9.01 -1.11 18.33
N ALA A 70 9.08 -1.66 17.12
CA ALA A 70 10.09 -1.32 16.11
C ALA A 70 10.01 0.16 15.72
N TRP A 71 8.80 0.70 15.58
CA TRP A 71 8.58 2.12 15.31
C TRP A 71 9.14 3.00 16.43
N ARG A 72 8.86 2.68 17.70
CA ARG A 72 9.42 3.43 18.84
C ARG A 72 10.95 3.34 18.89
N ALA A 73 11.53 2.18 18.62
CA ALA A 73 12.98 1.98 18.56
C ALA A 73 13.63 2.80 17.42
N ALA A 74 12.97 2.88 16.27
CA ALA A 74 13.43 3.69 15.13
C ALA A 74 13.18 5.20 15.33
N ARG A 75 12.10 5.58 16.02
CA ARG A 75 11.68 6.97 16.29
C ARG A 75 12.60 7.71 17.27
N GLY A 76 13.51 7.03 17.96
CA GLY A 76 14.62 7.69 18.67
C GLY A 76 15.43 8.64 17.78
N TRP A 77 15.30 8.48 16.46
CA TRP A 77 15.66 9.48 15.46
C TRP A 77 14.39 10.19 14.98
N GLN A 78 13.91 11.18 15.74
CA GLN A 78 12.82 12.03 15.26
C GLN A 78 13.32 12.80 14.04
N LEU A 79 12.95 12.33 12.84
CA LEU A 79 12.80 13.24 11.71
C LEU A 79 11.68 14.20 12.15
N GLN A 80 12.05 15.32 12.76
CA GLN A 80 11.17 16.48 12.90
C GLN A 80 10.91 17.00 11.49
N LEU A 81 10.06 16.28 10.76
CA LEU A 81 9.42 16.83 9.58
C LEU A 81 8.56 17.98 10.12
N PRO A 82 8.78 19.21 9.62
CA PRO A 82 7.90 20.33 9.97
C PRO A 82 6.45 19.89 9.79
N SER A 83 5.54 20.34 10.66
CA SER A 83 4.08 20.14 10.49
C SER A 83 3.64 20.43 9.07
N ASP A 84 4.28 21.43 8.46
CA ASP A 84 3.98 21.96 7.14
C ASP A 84 4.41 20.99 6.02
N PHE A 85 5.27 20.01 6.29
CA PHE A 85 5.71 19.02 5.29
C PHE A 85 4.55 18.14 4.84
N TRP A 86 3.77 17.58 5.78
CA TRP A 86 2.64 16.72 5.44
C TRP A 86 1.54 17.49 4.72
N LEU A 87 1.34 18.74 5.12
CA LEU A 87 0.42 19.66 4.48
C LEU A 87 0.86 19.99 3.04
N MET A 88 2.13 20.33 2.85
CA MET A 88 2.70 20.61 1.53
C MET A 88 2.73 19.37 0.64
N PHE A 89 2.98 18.19 1.20
CA PHE A 89 2.93 16.92 0.47
C PHE A 89 1.50 16.63 0.00
N ALA A 90 0.52 16.69 0.90
CA ALA A 90 -0.90 16.50 0.56
C ALA A 90 -1.37 17.51 -0.49
N LEU A 91 -0.96 18.79 -0.38
CA LEU A 91 -1.30 19.83 -1.36
C LEU A 91 -0.69 19.55 -2.74
N ASN A 92 0.60 19.22 -2.80
CA ASN A 92 1.25 18.93 -4.09
C ASN A 92 0.68 17.65 -4.72
N THR A 93 0.42 16.62 -3.92
CA THR A 93 -0.21 15.39 -4.42
C THR A 93 -1.64 15.63 -4.90
N GLY A 94 -2.43 16.44 -4.19
CA GLY A 94 -3.80 16.78 -4.59
C GLY A 94 -3.85 17.61 -5.88
N VAL A 95 -3.02 18.64 -6.00
CA VAL A 95 -2.91 19.45 -7.23
C VAL A 95 -2.38 18.62 -8.40
N PHE A 96 -1.40 17.75 -8.16
CA PHE A 96 -0.89 16.87 -9.20
C PHE A 96 -1.96 15.88 -9.70
N LEU A 97 -2.70 15.25 -8.78
CA LEU A 97 -3.82 14.37 -9.12
C LEU A 97 -4.92 15.11 -9.88
N SER A 98 -5.26 16.35 -9.48
CA SER A 98 -6.27 17.15 -10.18
C SER A 98 -5.86 17.44 -11.62
N VAL A 99 -4.62 17.88 -11.83
CA VAL A 99 -4.09 18.16 -13.18
C VAL A 99 -4.08 16.89 -14.03
N LEU A 100 -3.72 15.74 -13.46
CA LEU A 100 -3.69 14.46 -14.17
C LEU A 100 -5.11 14.02 -14.59
N ILE A 101 -6.10 14.19 -13.72
CA ILE A 101 -7.52 13.91 -14.03
C ILE A 101 -8.06 14.88 -15.10
N ASP A 102 -7.71 16.17 -15.02
CA ASP A 102 -8.11 17.16 -16.01
C ASP A 102 -7.50 16.84 -17.37
N MET A 103 -6.22 16.44 -17.43
CA MET A 103 -5.58 16.01 -18.68
C MET A 103 -6.25 14.77 -19.27
N ILE A 104 -6.57 13.76 -18.45
CA ILE A 104 -7.32 12.57 -18.92
C ILE A 104 -8.67 13.00 -19.48
N SER A 105 -9.38 13.91 -18.81
CA SER A 105 -10.70 14.39 -19.25
C SER A 105 -10.63 15.14 -20.59
N ILE A 106 -9.60 15.98 -20.78
CA ILE A 106 -9.38 16.71 -22.05
C ILE A 106 -9.06 15.75 -23.19
N VAL A 107 -8.24 14.72 -22.95
CA VAL A 107 -7.88 13.72 -23.97
C VAL A 107 -9.06 12.81 -24.31
N MET A 108 -9.89 12.47 -23.33
CA MET A 108 -11.07 11.61 -23.54
C MET A 108 -12.22 12.34 -24.25
N LEU A 109 -12.28 13.67 -24.20
CA LEU A 109 -13.34 14.46 -24.81
C LEU A 109 -13.40 14.30 -26.36
N PRO A 110 -12.30 14.41 -27.13
CA PRO A 110 -12.30 14.11 -28.57
C PRO A 110 -12.64 12.66 -28.90
N VAL A 111 -12.18 11.70 -28.10
CA VAL A 111 -12.49 10.27 -28.29
C VAL A 111 -13.99 10.04 -28.15
N PHE A 112 -14.58 10.63 -27.11
CA PHE A 112 -16.02 10.61 -26.89
C PHE A 112 -16.79 11.28 -28.02
N ALA A 113 -16.36 12.47 -28.46
CA ALA A 113 -16.99 13.19 -29.57
C ALA A 113 -16.92 12.39 -30.89
N GLY A 114 -15.79 11.74 -31.16
CA GLY A 114 -15.61 10.88 -32.33
C GLY A 114 -16.53 9.66 -32.32
N ALA A 115 -16.66 8.98 -31.17
CA ALA A 115 -17.60 7.86 -31.02
C ALA A 115 -19.06 8.30 -31.27
N LEU A 116 -19.43 9.49 -30.79
CA LEU A 116 -20.76 10.09 -30.96
C LEU A 116 -21.07 10.39 -32.42
N VAL A 117 -20.09 10.92 -33.17
CA VAL A 117 -20.23 11.21 -34.60
C VAL A 117 -20.32 9.94 -35.45
N ASN A 118 -19.59 8.89 -35.07
CA ASN A 118 -19.53 7.64 -35.83
C ASN A 118 -20.68 6.67 -35.54
N GLY A 119 -21.54 6.97 -34.56
CA GLY A 119 -22.73 6.17 -34.25
C GLY A 119 -22.42 4.77 -33.70
N ASP A 120 -21.23 4.54 -33.17
CA ASP A 120 -20.79 3.24 -32.67
C ASP A 120 -21.23 3.06 -31.20
N ILE A 121 -22.41 2.46 -31.01
CA ILE A 121 -23.13 2.43 -29.73
C ILE A 121 -22.39 1.62 -28.65
N ASP A 122 -21.63 0.59 -29.04
CA ASP A 122 -20.91 -0.28 -28.10
C ASP A 122 -19.64 0.40 -27.56
N SER A 123 -18.93 1.16 -28.40
CA SER A 123 -17.82 2.01 -27.95
C SER A 123 -18.30 3.28 -27.24
N PHE A 124 -19.54 3.72 -27.51
CA PHE A 124 -20.16 4.87 -26.86
C PHE A 124 -20.47 4.61 -25.37
N SER A 125 -21.01 3.45 -25.01
CA SER A 125 -21.33 3.08 -23.63
C SER A 125 -20.12 3.12 -22.69
N SER A 126 -19.01 2.52 -23.12
CA SER A 126 -17.76 2.44 -22.35
C SER A 126 -17.05 3.80 -22.30
N SER A 127 -17.03 4.54 -23.41
CA SER A 127 -16.46 5.89 -23.48
C SER A 127 -17.25 6.91 -22.65
N PHE A 128 -18.59 6.82 -22.64
CA PHE A 128 -19.47 7.67 -21.83
C PHE A 128 -19.25 7.43 -20.34
N LEU A 129 -19.15 6.18 -19.92
CA LEU A 129 -18.96 5.82 -18.51
C LEU A 129 -17.58 6.30 -18.00
N ILE A 130 -16.52 6.15 -18.81
CA ILE A 130 -15.19 6.70 -18.51
C ILE A 130 -15.23 8.24 -18.43
N PHE A 131 -15.95 8.90 -19.34
CA PHE A 131 -16.11 10.35 -19.33
C PHE A 131 -16.86 10.86 -18.10
N VAL A 132 -17.98 10.22 -17.73
CA VAL A 132 -18.77 10.57 -16.54
C VAL A 132 -17.97 10.33 -15.26
N ILE A 133 -17.24 9.21 -15.17
CA ILE A 133 -16.32 8.96 -14.04
C ILE A 133 -15.23 10.04 -14.01
N GLY A 134 -14.67 10.43 -15.17
CA GLY A 134 -13.68 11.50 -15.28
C GLY A 134 -14.19 12.83 -14.73
N ILE A 135 -15.38 13.27 -15.15
CA ILE A 135 -16.03 14.49 -14.66
C ILE A 135 -16.34 14.41 -13.16
N LEU A 136 -16.96 13.32 -12.69
CA LEU A 136 -17.31 13.17 -11.28
C LEU A 136 -16.06 13.16 -10.39
N THR A 137 -14.98 12.55 -10.86
CA THR A 137 -13.68 12.56 -10.17
C THR A 137 -13.08 13.96 -10.18
N ALA A 138 -13.11 14.67 -11.31
CA ALA A 138 -12.64 16.05 -11.41
C ALA A 138 -13.40 16.99 -10.46
N VAL A 139 -14.73 16.92 -10.45
CA VAL A 139 -15.61 17.69 -9.56
C VAL A 139 -15.31 17.38 -8.09
N THR A 140 -15.12 16.10 -7.74
CA THR A 140 -14.80 15.70 -6.37
C THR A 140 -13.43 16.23 -5.94
N VAL A 141 -12.43 16.16 -6.81
CA VAL A 141 -11.08 16.68 -6.53
C VAL A 141 -11.07 18.21 -6.42
N ILE A 142 -11.83 18.91 -7.26
CA ILE A 142 -12.01 20.37 -7.16
C ILE A 142 -12.70 20.74 -5.84
N ALA A 143 -13.80 20.06 -5.48
CA ALA A 143 -14.52 20.31 -4.23
C ALA A 143 -13.65 20.03 -2.99
N LEU A 144 -12.88 18.95 -3.00
CA LEU A 144 -11.90 18.64 -1.94
C LEU A 144 -10.80 19.70 -1.87
N SER A 145 -10.31 20.19 -3.01
CA SER A 145 -9.31 21.25 -3.07
C SER A 145 -9.84 22.57 -2.50
N PHE A 146 -11.10 22.92 -2.76
CA PHE A 146 -11.76 24.11 -2.19
C PHE A 146 -12.03 23.97 -0.69
N GLY A 147 -12.60 22.85 -0.24
CA GLY A 147 -12.85 22.60 1.17
C GLY A 147 -11.55 22.57 2.00
N PHE A 148 -10.49 22.02 1.42
CA PHE A 148 -9.17 22.00 2.03
C PHE A 148 -8.51 23.39 2.06
N TRP A 149 -8.68 24.19 1.00
CA TRP A 149 -8.23 25.59 0.97
C TRP A 149 -8.93 26.44 2.04
N ASP A 150 -10.24 26.28 2.20
CA ASP A 150 -11.01 26.98 3.24
C ASP A 150 -10.52 26.59 4.64
N ALA A 151 -10.37 25.29 4.91
CA ALA A 151 -9.80 24.78 6.17
C ALA A 151 -8.40 25.33 6.46
N MET A 152 -7.54 25.43 5.44
CA MET A 152 -6.22 26.07 5.54
C MET A 152 -6.30 27.56 5.85
N SER A 153 -7.18 28.28 5.14
CA SER A 153 -7.32 29.72 5.33
C SER A 153 -7.70 30.08 6.77
N ARG A 154 -8.54 29.25 7.40
CA ARG A 154 -8.97 29.41 8.79
C ARG A 154 -7.87 29.09 9.82
N ASN A 155 -6.94 28.18 9.51
CA ASN A 155 -5.83 27.86 10.41
C ASN A 155 -4.67 28.88 10.33
N VAL A 156 -4.55 29.63 9.24
CA VAL A 156 -3.53 30.66 9.05
C VAL A 156 -3.98 32.04 9.60
N GLU A 157 -5.26 32.17 10.00
CA GLU A 157 -5.85 33.42 10.51
C GLU A 157 -5.29 33.93 11.84
N GLY A 158 -4.40 33.19 12.50
CA GLY A 158 -3.73 33.62 13.72
C GLY A 158 -2.74 34.79 13.53
N GLU A 159 -2.08 34.93 12.38
CA GLU A 159 -0.90 35.82 12.26
C GLU A 159 -0.91 36.90 11.16
N TYR A 160 -1.76 36.85 10.13
CA TYR A 160 -1.60 37.75 8.96
C TYR A 160 -2.86 38.54 8.58
N ARG A 161 -3.15 39.63 9.31
CA ARG A 161 -4.27 40.56 9.00
C ARG A 161 -4.17 41.22 7.62
N VAL A 162 -2.97 41.44 7.08
CA VAL A 162 -2.77 42.09 5.76
C VAL A 162 -3.14 41.17 4.59
N LEU A 163 -3.10 39.84 4.79
CA LEU A 163 -3.50 38.89 3.74
C LEU A 163 -5.03 38.86 3.55
N ARG A 164 -5.80 39.25 4.57
CA ARG A 164 -7.27 39.19 4.61
C ARG A 164 -7.92 40.11 3.56
N ASP A 165 -7.39 41.30 3.35
CA ASP A 165 -7.98 42.27 2.41
C ASP A 165 -7.65 41.95 0.96
N VAL A 166 -6.46 41.39 0.70
CA VAL A 166 -6.07 40.88 -0.63
C VAL A 166 -6.89 39.64 -1.00
N VAL A 167 -7.20 38.76 -0.03
CA VAL A 167 -8.06 37.59 -0.24
C VAL A 167 -9.52 38.01 -0.52
N ARG A 168 -10.02 39.06 0.15
CA ARG A 168 -11.38 39.57 -0.06
C ARG A 168 -11.57 40.20 -1.46
N ALA A 169 -10.60 40.98 -1.95
CA ALA A 169 -10.62 41.51 -3.31
C ALA A 169 -10.46 40.42 -4.39
N ARG A 170 -9.66 39.38 -4.10
CA ARG A 170 -9.55 38.18 -4.95
C ARG A 170 -10.85 37.39 -5.04
N HIS A 171 -11.62 37.34 -3.96
CA HIS A 171 -12.87 36.56 -3.92
C HIS A 171 -13.92 37.10 -4.89
N VAL A 172 -13.99 38.43 -5.05
CA VAL A 172 -14.91 39.10 -5.96
C VAL A 172 -14.53 38.83 -7.43
N MET A 173 -13.25 38.93 -7.80
CA MET A 173 -12.81 38.57 -9.17
C MET A 173 -13.00 37.07 -9.49
N ARG A 174 -12.99 36.20 -8.47
CA ARG A 174 -13.18 34.74 -8.62
C ARG A 174 -14.62 34.34 -8.98
N ILE A 175 -15.61 35.15 -8.57
CA ILE A 175 -17.03 34.90 -8.85
C ILE A 175 -17.41 35.44 -10.23
N VAL A 176 -16.83 36.57 -10.64
CA VAL A 176 -17.25 37.28 -11.86
C VAL A 176 -16.59 36.71 -13.13
N PHE A 177 -15.33 36.23 -13.09
CA PHE A 177 -14.66 35.65 -14.27
C PHE A 177 -13.76 34.44 -13.93
N PRO A 178 -14.36 33.27 -13.60
CA PRO A 178 -13.61 32.07 -13.21
C PRO A 178 -12.54 31.59 -14.23
N PRO A 179 -12.81 31.56 -15.56
CA PRO A 179 -11.85 31.04 -16.53
C PRO A 179 -10.63 31.97 -16.71
N PHE A 180 -10.86 33.28 -16.73
CA PHE A 180 -9.81 34.28 -16.93
C PHE A 180 -8.88 34.38 -15.72
N PHE A 181 -9.45 34.30 -14.51
CA PHE A 181 -8.65 34.23 -13.29
C PHE A 181 -7.76 32.98 -13.28
N PHE A 182 -8.30 31.84 -13.70
CA PHE A 182 -7.56 30.58 -13.80
C PHE A 182 -6.43 30.69 -14.84
N LEU A 183 -6.71 31.15 -16.07
CA LEU A 183 -5.70 31.27 -17.13
C LEU A 183 -4.62 32.31 -16.84
N TRP A 184 -4.96 33.42 -16.16
CA TRP A 184 -3.97 34.47 -15.84
C TRP A 184 -3.09 34.11 -14.65
N HIS A 185 -3.64 33.43 -13.65
CA HIS A 185 -2.92 33.12 -12.43
C HIS A 185 -2.30 31.72 -12.42
N SER A 186 -2.83 30.78 -13.22
CA SER A 186 -2.28 29.42 -13.29
C SER A 186 -0.80 29.41 -13.65
N PRO A 187 -0.26 30.21 -14.59
CA PRO A 187 1.17 30.15 -14.90
C PRO A 187 2.02 30.59 -13.72
N ARG A 188 1.56 31.58 -12.95
CA ARG A 188 2.24 32.06 -11.74
C ARG A 188 2.16 31.04 -10.60
N PHE A 189 1.01 30.40 -10.40
CA PHE A 189 0.86 29.35 -9.38
C PHE A 189 1.62 28.08 -9.75
N ILE A 190 1.63 27.70 -11.02
CA ILE A 190 2.43 26.60 -11.55
C ILE A 190 3.91 26.93 -11.35
N LEU A 191 4.38 28.12 -11.74
CA LEU A 191 5.77 28.51 -11.55
C LEU A 191 6.18 28.53 -10.07
N LEU A 192 5.36 29.13 -9.20
CA LEU A 192 5.61 29.13 -7.75
C LEU A 192 5.54 27.72 -7.16
N GLY A 193 4.63 26.87 -7.63
CA GLY A 193 4.51 25.47 -7.27
C GLY A 193 5.74 24.67 -7.69
N VAL A 194 6.25 24.89 -8.90
CA VAL A 194 7.47 24.27 -9.42
C VAL A 194 8.68 24.73 -8.61
N ILE A 195 8.83 26.03 -8.32
CA ILE A 195 9.97 26.56 -7.53
C ILE A 195 9.92 26.04 -6.09
N LYS A 196 8.77 26.15 -5.42
CA LYS A 196 8.61 25.66 -4.04
C LYS A 196 8.68 24.14 -3.97
N GLY A 197 8.13 23.46 -4.97
CA GLY A 197 8.19 22.01 -5.14
C GLY A 197 9.63 21.54 -5.33
N ALA A 198 10.39 22.17 -6.24
CA ALA A 198 11.81 21.88 -6.44
C ALA A 198 12.64 22.14 -5.18
N HIS A 199 12.37 23.22 -4.45
CA HIS A 199 13.05 23.50 -3.19
C HIS A 199 12.68 22.48 -2.08
N ALA A 200 11.40 22.09 -1.99
CA ALA A 200 10.95 21.03 -1.08
C ALA A 200 11.56 19.67 -1.46
N MET A 201 11.64 19.37 -2.75
CA MET A 201 12.25 18.15 -3.29
C MET A 201 13.75 18.13 -3.04
N GLY A 202 14.46 19.27 -3.20
CA GLY A 202 15.86 19.40 -2.81
C GLY A 202 16.08 19.14 -1.31
N LYS A 203 15.23 19.71 -0.45
CA LYS A 203 15.24 19.40 1.00
C LYS A 203 14.93 17.93 1.28
N MET A 204 14.05 17.30 0.50
CA MET A 204 13.73 15.88 0.61
C MET A 204 14.91 14.98 0.20
N ILE A 205 15.58 15.30 -0.91
CA ILE A 205 16.78 14.59 -1.38
C ILE A 205 17.89 14.66 -0.33
N ILE A 206 18.14 15.83 0.27
CA ILE A 206 19.12 15.98 1.36
C ILE A 206 18.73 15.15 2.60
N ARG A 207 17.43 14.94 2.82
CA ARG A 207 16.90 14.12 3.93
C ARG A 207 16.80 12.63 3.59
N LEU A 208 16.89 12.24 2.32
CA LEU A 208 16.79 10.87 1.86
C LEU A 208 17.77 9.92 2.59
N PRO A 209 19.04 10.28 2.85
CA PRO A 209 19.95 9.40 3.59
C PRO A 209 19.54 9.22 5.06
N ARG A 210 18.89 10.23 5.65
CA ARG A 210 18.34 10.12 7.02
C ARG A 210 17.13 9.22 7.04
N PHE A 211 16.24 9.37 6.07
CA PHE A 211 15.08 8.49 5.90
C PHE A 211 15.49 7.05 5.59
N ALA A 212 16.50 6.83 4.73
CA ALA A 212 17.06 5.51 4.44
C ALA A 212 17.67 4.87 5.70
N ARG A 213 18.41 5.64 6.53
CA ARG A 213 18.89 5.15 7.83
C ARG A 213 17.75 4.79 8.79
N PHE A 214 16.69 5.58 8.81
CA PHE A 214 15.49 5.29 9.58
C PHE A 214 14.83 3.99 9.09
N LEU A 215 14.56 3.85 7.79
CA LEU A 215 13.99 2.64 7.21
C LEU A 215 14.86 1.43 7.49
N ARG A 216 16.18 1.53 7.31
CA ARG A 216 17.11 0.44 7.63
C ARG A 216 16.99 0.00 9.08
N ARG A 217 16.96 0.95 10.03
CA ARG A 217 16.85 0.64 11.46
C ARG A 217 15.47 0.08 11.80
N PHE A 218 14.41 0.65 11.24
CA PHE A 218 13.05 0.17 11.42
C PHE A 218 12.88 -1.24 10.88
N SER A 219 13.31 -1.51 9.65
CA SER A 219 13.26 -2.82 9.02
C SER A 219 14.11 -3.84 9.78
N TRP A 220 15.29 -3.46 10.27
CA TRP A 220 16.13 -4.31 11.10
C TRP A 220 15.45 -4.68 12.43
N GLU A 221 14.94 -3.69 13.16
CA GLU A 221 14.22 -3.91 14.42
C GLU A 221 12.95 -4.72 14.23
N LEU A 222 12.22 -4.46 13.15
CA LEU A 222 11.02 -5.22 12.79
C LEU A 222 11.42 -6.66 12.46
N PHE A 223 12.44 -6.85 11.62
CA PHE A 223 12.97 -8.16 11.25
C PHE A 223 13.38 -8.95 12.49
N VAL A 224 14.27 -8.42 13.34
CA VAL A 224 14.73 -9.11 14.55
C VAL A 224 13.57 -9.51 15.48
N ARG A 225 12.53 -8.68 15.59
CA ARG A 225 11.37 -8.96 16.46
C ARG A 225 10.40 -9.99 15.89
N ILE A 226 10.25 -10.04 14.57
CA ILE A 226 9.33 -10.99 13.91
C ILE A 226 10.04 -12.25 13.46
N HIS A 227 11.37 -12.24 13.34
CA HIS A 227 12.12 -13.35 12.79
C HIS A 227 11.99 -14.57 13.68
N SER A 228 11.54 -15.65 13.06
CA SER A 228 11.41 -16.96 13.66
C SER A 228 11.71 -17.97 12.56
N GLU A 229 12.48 -19.00 12.90
CA GLU A 229 12.81 -20.09 11.96
C GLU A 229 11.55 -20.71 11.34
N ARG A 230 10.47 -20.82 12.11
CA ARG A 230 9.17 -21.32 11.64
C ARG A 230 8.53 -20.46 10.55
N ARG A 231 8.70 -19.14 10.61
CA ARG A 231 8.20 -18.21 9.58
C ARG A 231 8.99 -18.34 8.30
N LEU A 232 10.30 -18.51 8.44
CA LEU A 232 11.20 -18.68 7.31
C LEU A 232 10.87 -19.99 6.58
N LEU A 233 10.73 -21.10 7.30
CA LEU A 233 10.33 -22.40 6.72
C LEU A 233 9.03 -22.30 5.94
N ARG A 234 7.96 -21.75 6.54
CA ARG A 234 6.68 -21.53 5.85
C ARG A 234 6.79 -20.65 4.62
N SER A 235 7.62 -19.60 4.68
CA SER A 235 7.84 -18.74 3.51
C SER A 235 8.51 -19.49 2.38
N VAL A 236 9.42 -20.42 2.68
CA VAL A 236 10.07 -21.29 1.69
C VAL A 236 9.07 -22.27 1.09
N ASP A 237 8.22 -22.92 1.89
CA ASP A 237 7.17 -23.81 1.39
C ASP A 237 6.23 -23.10 0.42
N ILE A 238 5.88 -21.85 0.73
CA ILE A 238 5.06 -20.99 -0.11
C ILE A 238 5.78 -20.61 -1.41
N MET A 239 7.08 -20.30 -1.35
CA MET A 239 7.88 -20.06 -2.54
C MET A 239 7.94 -21.32 -3.43
N LEU A 240 8.12 -22.50 -2.83
CA LEU A 240 8.12 -23.77 -3.57
C LEU A 240 6.76 -24.05 -4.22
N GLY A 241 5.67 -23.91 -3.48
CA GLY A 241 4.31 -24.01 -4.03
C GLY A 241 4.07 -23.00 -5.15
N THR A 242 4.53 -21.75 -4.97
CA THR A 242 4.44 -20.70 -5.99
C THR A 242 5.16 -21.08 -7.27
N ALA A 243 6.40 -21.58 -7.15
CA ALA A 243 7.22 -22.02 -8.28
C ALA A 243 6.53 -23.16 -9.04
N VAL A 244 6.04 -24.18 -8.33
CA VAL A 244 5.31 -25.30 -8.94
C VAL A 244 4.06 -24.82 -9.67
N GLY A 245 3.27 -23.92 -9.07
CA GLY A 245 2.08 -23.37 -9.73
C GLY A 245 2.40 -22.55 -10.98
N TYR A 246 3.52 -21.81 -10.99
CA TYR A 246 3.98 -21.10 -12.18
C TYR A 246 4.38 -22.08 -13.31
N PHE A 247 5.23 -23.08 -13.02
CA PHE A 247 5.65 -24.06 -14.02
C PHE A 247 4.52 -24.97 -14.50
N ALA A 248 3.50 -25.20 -13.66
CA ALA A 248 2.29 -25.94 -14.04
C ALA A 248 1.26 -25.08 -14.79
N GLY A 249 1.45 -23.75 -14.89
CA GLY A 249 0.49 -22.85 -15.51
C GLY A 249 -0.83 -22.71 -14.72
N SER A 250 -0.83 -22.99 -13.42
CA SER A 250 -2.06 -23.00 -12.60
C SER A 250 -1.81 -22.55 -11.16
N ALA A 251 -2.43 -21.43 -10.79
CA ALA A 251 -2.41 -20.93 -9.42
C ALA A 251 -3.08 -21.88 -8.42
N LEU A 252 -4.08 -22.66 -8.85
CA LEU A 252 -4.74 -23.67 -8.01
C LEU A 252 -3.79 -24.82 -7.68
N VAL A 253 -2.97 -25.26 -8.65
CA VAL A 253 -1.94 -26.28 -8.42
C VAL A 253 -0.90 -25.74 -7.43
N GLY A 254 -0.45 -24.50 -7.61
CA GLY A 254 0.47 -23.85 -6.67
C GLY A 254 -0.09 -23.78 -5.24
N ALA A 255 -1.36 -23.42 -5.10
CA ALA A 255 -2.05 -23.39 -3.81
C ALA A 255 -2.13 -24.78 -3.16
N ALA A 256 -2.52 -25.81 -3.91
CA ALA A 256 -2.60 -27.17 -3.39
C ALA A 256 -1.23 -27.69 -2.92
N ILE A 257 -0.19 -27.52 -3.74
CA ILE A 257 1.17 -27.97 -3.43
C ILE A 257 1.76 -27.18 -2.26
N GLY A 258 1.58 -25.86 -2.22
CA GLY A 258 2.01 -25.04 -1.09
C GLY A 258 1.34 -25.45 0.23
N GLY A 259 0.03 -25.75 0.19
CA GLY A 259 -0.69 -26.29 1.34
C GLY A 259 -0.14 -27.64 1.81
N ILE A 260 0.13 -28.56 0.88
CA ILE A 260 0.71 -29.88 1.19
C ILE A 260 2.11 -29.74 1.81
N PHE A 261 3.00 -28.92 1.24
CA PHE A 261 4.32 -28.68 1.82
C PHE A 261 4.23 -28.11 3.24
N GLY A 262 3.34 -27.14 3.48
CA GLY A 262 3.11 -26.61 4.82
C GLY A 262 2.62 -27.66 5.83
N LEU A 263 1.81 -28.64 5.40
CA LEU A 263 1.41 -29.76 6.26
C LEU A 263 2.56 -30.71 6.56
N ILE A 264 3.39 -31.02 5.55
CA ILE A 264 4.55 -31.90 5.70
C ILE A 264 5.57 -31.27 6.66
N ASP A 265 5.91 -30.00 6.48
CA ASP A 265 6.85 -29.29 7.36
C ASP A 265 6.31 -29.23 8.80
N GLN A 266 5.02 -28.94 8.97
CA GLN A 266 4.38 -28.98 10.28
C GLN A 266 4.46 -30.37 10.91
N ALA A 267 4.19 -31.44 10.15
CA ALA A 267 4.29 -32.81 10.63
C ALA A 267 5.70 -33.16 11.12
N ILE A 268 6.73 -32.83 10.33
CA ILE A 268 8.15 -33.04 10.66
C ILE A 268 8.52 -32.30 11.96
N ILE A 269 8.08 -31.04 12.12
CA ILE A 269 8.35 -30.23 13.32
C ILE A 269 7.63 -30.80 14.55
N THR A 270 6.37 -31.25 14.40
CA THR A 270 5.58 -31.79 15.51
C THR A 270 6.02 -33.16 15.97
N GLU A 271 6.31 -34.07 15.04
CA GLU A 271 6.73 -35.45 15.33
C GLU A 271 8.15 -35.51 15.88
N GLY A 272 8.89 -34.40 15.81
CA GLY A 272 10.12 -34.25 16.56
C GLY A 272 11.27 -35.06 16.00
N TRP A 273 11.31 -35.30 14.69
CA TRP A 273 12.51 -35.81 14.01
C TRP A 273 13.74 -34.93 14.30
N LEU A 274 13.52 -33.65 14.59
CA LEU A 274 14.54 -32.68 15.01
C LEU A 274 14.57 -32.40 16.53
N ARG A 275 13.75 -33.08 17.34
CA ARG A 275 13.79 -32.89 18.80
C ARG A 275 14.90 -33.77 19.38
N PRO A 276 15.97 -33.20 19.96
CA PRO A 276 16.93 -34.01 20.71
C PRO A 276 16.19 -34.72 21.85
N LYS A 277 16.45 -36.02 22.02
CA LYS A 277 15.88 -36.85 23.09
C LYS A 277 16.14 -36.14 24.43
N GLY A 278 15.10 -35.60 25.05
CA GLY A 278 15.18 -34.88 26.33
C GLY A 278 14.66 -33.43 26.35
N TYR A 279 14.23 -32.86 25.22
CA TYR A 279 13.66 -31.50 25.22
C TYR A 279 12.27 -31.47 25.88
N ILE A 280 12.18 -30.91 27.09
CA ILE A 280 10.92 -30.62 27.76
C ILE A 280 10.39 -29.30 27.17
N PRO A 281 9.23 -29.28 26.48
CA PRO A 281 8.71 -28.05 25.92
C PRO A 281 8.39 -27.07 27.05
N VAL A 282 9.11 -25.95 27.08
CA VAL A 282 8.75 -24.80 27.92
C VAL A 282 7.42 -24.30 27.40
N ARG A 283 6.34 -24.44 28.19
CA ARG A 283 5.04 -23.91 27.80
C ARG A 283 5.16 -22.40 27.59
N PRO A 284 4.75 -21.86 26.43
CA PRO A 284 4.66 -20.42 26.28
C PRO A 284 3.68 -19.90 27.34
N SER A 285 4.14 -18.96 28.17
CA SER A 285 3.34 -18.25 29.16
C SER A 285 2.38 -17.27 28.52
#